data_AF-A0A838CRE4-F1
#
_entry.id   AF-A0A838CRE4-F1
#
_cell.length_a   1.000
_cell.length_b   1.000
_cell.length_c   1.000
_cell.angle_alpha   90.00
_cell.angle_beta   90.00
_cell.angle_gamma   90.00
#
_symmetry.space_group_name_H-M   'P 1'
#
loop_
_entity.id
_entity.type
_entity.pdbx_description
1 polymer ?
#
loop_
_entity_poly.entity_id
_entity_poly.type
_entity_poly.pdbx_seq_one_letter_code
_entity_poly.pdbx_strand_id
1 'polypeptide(L)' 'MPAIVGPVSINSVGGGVVNFGDSFYLSPKSSGKTSAGSGALNTGNWIITNNGLSSTNPIDPDVNDQNITANA' A
#
# COMPACT_ATOMS: atom_id res chain seq x y z
N MET A 1 24.00 15.43 6.46
CA MET A 1 24.15 15.85 7.88
C MET A 1 23.98 14.62 8.77
N PRO A 2 24.70 14.46 9.90
CA PRO A 2 24.53 13.28 10.78
C PRO A 2 23.13 13.25 11.38
N ALA A 3 22.39 12.16 11.18
CA ALA A 3 21.17 11.89 11.94
C ALA A 3 21.51 11.00 13.14
N ILE A 4 21.39 11.57 14.34
CA ILE A 4 21.38 10.79 15.57
C ILE A 4 19.93 10.45 15.85
N VAL A 5 19.58 9.18 15.68
CA VAL A 5 18.24 8.67 15.92
C VAL A 5 18.25 7.90 17.24
N GLY A 6 17.37 8.27 18.17
CA GLY A 6 17.14 7.52 19.42
C GLY A 6 16.46 6.17 19.16
N PRO A 7 15.99 5.46 20.21
CA PRO A 7 15.22 4.23 20.02
C PRO A 7 13.92 4.55 19.28
N VAL A 8 13.77 4.02 18.07
CA VAL A 8 12.60 4.21 17.22
C VAL A 8 12.01 2.84 16.89
N SER A 9 10.69 2.71 17.02
CA SER A 9 9.97 1.50 16.64
C SER A 9 8.99 1.84 15.53
N ILE A 10 9.26 1.32 14.33
CA ILE A 10 8.40 1.48 13.17
C ILE A 10 7.58 0.20 13.04
N ASN A 11 6.27 0.29 13.25
CA ASN A 11 5.38 -0.87 13.24
C ASN A 11 4.97 -1.29 11.81
N SER A 12 4.80 -0.34 10.90
CA SER A 12 4.58 -0.62 9.48
C SER A 12 4.88 0.61 8.63
N VAL A 13 5.42 0.39 7.43
CA VAL A 13 5.61 1.42 6.40
C VAL A 13 4.93 0.93 5.13
N GLY A 14 3.82 1.56 4.75
CA GLY A 14 3.08 1.23 3.54
C GLY A 14 3.41 2.22 2.42
N GLY A 15 3.77 1.71 1.24
CA GLY A 15 3.88 2.50 0.00
C GLY A 15 4.94 3.61 -0.01
N GLY A 16 5.89 3.59 0.92
CA GLY A 16 6.78 4.72 1.19
C GLY A 16 8.15 4.30 1.72
N VAL A 17 8.99 5.29 2.02
CA VAL A 17 10.32 5.10 2.60
C VAL A 17 10.45 5.93 3.87
N VAL A 18 11.09 5.36 4.90
CA VAL A 18 11.50 6.09 6.10
C VAL A 18 12.98 6.40 5.99
N ASN A 19 13.33 7.68 5.92
CA ASN A 19 14.72 8.11 5.85
C ASN A 19 15.11 8.89 7.12
N PHE A 20 16.29 8.58 7.66
CA PHE A 20 16.90 9.31 8.75
C PHE A 20 18.24 9.88 8.30
N GLY A 21 18.38 11.21 8.31
CA GLY A 21 19.55 11.91 7.76
C GLY A 21 19.18 12.72 6.54
N ASP A 22 20.19 13.15 5.77
CA ASP A 22 19.94 13.83 4.49
C ASP A 22 19.46 12.82 3.44
N SER A 23 18.46 13.23 2.66
CA SER A 23 18.11 12.61 1.38
C SER A 23 18.28 13.65 0.28
N PHE A 24 19.01 13.30 -0.78
CA PHE A 24 19.11 14.15 -1.96
C PHE A 24 17.85 14.06 -2.83
N TYR A 25 17.34 12.85 -3.07
CA TYR A 25 16.02 12.61 -3.66
C TYR A 25 15.41 11.34 -3.08
N LEU A 26 14.10 11.38 -2.81
CA LEU A 26 13.33 10.22 -2.37
C LEU A 26 11.97 10.22 -3.04
N SER A 27 11.80 9.32 -4.02
CA SER A 27 10.59 9.22 -4.85
C SER A 27 9.98 7.82 -4.71
N PRO A 28 9.40 7.46 -3.56
CA PRO A 28 8.72 6.19 -3.40
C PRO A 28 7.48 6.19 -4.29
N LYS A 29 7.30 5.11 -5.05
CA LYS A 29 6.16 4.97 -5.93
C LYS A 29 5.41 3.71 -5.54
N SER A 30 4.12 3.87 -5.34
CA SER A 30 3.22 2.78 -5.01
C SER A 30 2.02 2.87 -5.92
N SER A 31 1.76 1.80 -6.66
CA SER A 31 0.51 1.61 -7.37
C SER A 31 -0.13 0.34 -6.84
N GLY A 32 -1.43 0.40 -6.59
CA GLY A 32 -2.21 -0.73 -6.10
C GLY A 32 -3.55 -0.75 -6.81
N LYS A 33 -3.92 -1.91 -7.33
CA LYS A 33 -5.28 -2.22 -7.76
C LYS A 33 -5.81 -3.29 -6.83
N THR A 34 -6.91 -2.98 -6.18
CA THR A 34 -7.55 -3.90 -5.26
C THR A 34 -8.98 -4.14 -5.73
N SER A 35 -9.33 -5.41 -5.84
CA SER A 35 -10.69 -5.86 -6.12
C SER A 35 -11.04 -6.85 -5.03
N ALA A 36 -11.94 -6.44 -4.14
CA ALA A 36 -12.23 -7.16 -2.93
C ALA A 36 -13.71 -7.54 -2.89
N GLY A 37 -13.99 -8.80 -2.53
CA GLY A 37 -15.32 -9.39 -2.55
C GLY A 37 -16.05 -9.31 -1.22
N SER A 38 -17.15 -10.05 -1.11
CA SER A 38 -17.91 -10.13 0.13
C SER A 38 -17.02 -10.68 1.26
N GLY A 39 -16.88 -9.90 2.34
CA GLY A 39 -16.02 -10.17 3.50
C GLY A 39 -14.51 -10.05 3.27
N ALA A 40 -14.07 -9.29 2.27
CA ALA A 40 -12.65 -9.01 2.06
C ALA A 40 -12.15 -7.80 2.87
N LEU A 41 -10.82 -7.63 2.93
CA LEU A 41 -10.07 -6.53 3.58
C LEU A 41 -10.30 -6.35 5.09
N ASN A 42 -10.73 -7.41 5.77
CA ASN A 42 -10.89 -7.42 7.21
C ASN A 42 -9.54 -7.38 7.94
N THR A 43 -9.35 -6.40 8.82
CA THR A 43 -8.12 -6.24 9.63
C THR A 43 -8.50 -6.11 11.11
N GLY A 44 -8.01 -7.03 11.96
CA GLY A 44 -8.31 -7.06 13.40
C GLY A 44 -8.64 -8.46 13.95
N ASN A 45 -8.87 -8.57 15.26
CA ASN A 45 -9.31 -9.82 15.91
C ASN A 45 -10.84 -9.83 16.07
N TRP A 46 -11.45 -11.03 16.12
CA TRP A 46 -12.89 -11.27 16.26
C TRP A 46 -13.75 -10.77 15.10
N ILE A 47 -13.36 -11.14 13.88
CA ILE A 47 -14.10 -10.75 12.67
C ILE A 47 -15.02 -11.91 12.28
N ILE A 48 -16.33 -11.68 12.40
CA ILE A 48 -17.36 -12.61 11.92
C ILE A 48 -17.96 -12.00 10.66
N THR A 49 -17.73 -12.61 9.50
CA THR A 49 -18.28 -12.16 8.22
C THR A 49 -19.29 -13.16 7.69
N ASN A 50 -20.57 -12.80 7.75
CA ASN A 50 -21.67 -13.55 7.16
C ASN A 50 -21.87 -13.10 5.70
N ASN A 51 -21.13 -13.72 4.79
CA ASN A 51 -21.14 -13.36 3.37
C ASN A 51 -22.14 -14.21 2.58
N GLY A 52 -22.80 -13.59 1.60
CA GLY A 52 -23.68 -14.27 0.64
C GLY A 52 -22.96 -14.54 -0.69
N LEU A 53 -23.62 -14.24 -1.81
CA LEU A 53 -22.98 -14.30 -3.13
C LEU A 53 -21.98 -13.13 -3.29
N SER A 54 -20.78 -13.43 -3.76
CA SER A 54 -19.74 -12.45 -4.08
C SER A 54 -19.43 -12.48 -5.57
N SER A 55 -19.48 -11.32 -6.22
CA SER A 55 -19.00 -11.14 -7.58
C SER A 55 -18.02 -9.97 -7.61
N THR A 56 -16.73 -10.29 -7.52
CA THR A 56 -15.67 -9.34 -7.84
C THR A 56 -15.39 -9.50 -9.33
N ASN A 57 -16.18 -8.83 -10.17
CA ASN A 57 -15.92 -8.75 -11.60
C ASN A 57 -15.19 -7.44 -11.91
N PRO A 58 -13.86 -7.31 -11.67
CA PRO A 58 -13.10 -6.21 -12.23
C PRO A 58 -12.85 -6.52 -13.72
N ILE A 59 -13.88 -6.40 -14.54
CA ILE A 59 -13.70 -6.40 -15.99
C ILE A 59 -13.03 -5.08 -16.32
N ASP A 60 -11.72 -5.14 -16.57
CA ASP A 60 -10.94 -3.97 -16.96
C ASP A 60 -10.35 -4.16 -18.36
N PRO A 61 -10.99 -3.62 -19.41
CA PRO A 61 -10.51 -3.67 -20.77
C PRO A 61 -9.59 -2.48 -21.12
N ASP A 62 -8.81 -1.99 -20.16
CA ASP A 62 -7.73 -1.04 -20.43
C ASP A 62 -6.42 -1.74 -20.87
N VAL A 63 -5.60 -1.04 -21.66
CA VAL A 63 -4.30 -1.55 -22.15
C VAL A 63 -3.17 -1.23 -21.16
N ASN A 64 -3.36 -0.23 -20.30
CA ASN A 64 -2.36 0.27 -19.36
C ASN A 64 -3.01 0.60 -18.02
N ASP A 65 -2.89 -0.33 -17.09
CA ASP A 65 -3.27 -0.13 -15.70
C ASP A 65 -2.02 0.02 -14.83
N GLN A 66 -2.13 0.80 -13.75
CA GLN A 66 -1.07 1.00 -12.77
C GLN A 66 0.25 1.56 -13.30
N ASN A 67 0.24 2.36 -14.38
CA ASN A 67 1.49 2.82 -14.98
C ASN A 67 2.20 3.89 -14.13
N ILE A 68 3.33 3.52 -13.53
CA ILE A 68 4.15 4.42 -12.72
C ILE A 68 5.26 5.05 -13.57
N THR A 69 4.93 6.05 -14.38
CA THR A 69 5.89 6.75 -15.24
C THR A 69 6.55 7.94 -14.54
N ALA A 70 7.85 8.14 -14.81
CA ALA A 70 8.77 9.14 -14.25
C ALA A 70 9.37 8.82 -12.86
N ASN A 71 10.65 9.16 -12.74
CA ASN A 71 11.43 9.31 -11.50
C ASN A 71 12.14 10.68 -11.64
N ALA A 72 12.35 11.37 -10.53
CA ALA A 72 13.44 12.33 -10.44
C ALA A 72 14.70 11.59 -9.96
#